data_AF-A0A5A7U4E2-F1
#
_entry.id   AF-A0A5A7U4E2-F1
#
_cell.length_a   1.000
_cell.length_b   1.000
_cell.length_c   1.000
_cell.angle_alpha   90.00
_cell.angle_beta   90.00
_cell.angle_gamma   90.00
#
_symmetry.space_group_name_H-M   'P 1'
#
loop_
_entity.id
_entity.type
_entity.pdbx_description
1 polymer ?
#
loop_
_entity_poly.entity_id
_entity_poly.type
_entity_poly.pdbx_seq_one_letter_code
_entity_poly.pdbx_strand_id
1 'polypeptide(L)'
;MSASTRASRHVWTKEEKDTLVECLMELVSMEGWKSDNGMFRPGYLAQSVRMMAEKLPGCLVCATTIIDCRIKTLKRTFQAIAEMRGPACSGFGWNDKEKCIIAERII
;
A
#
# COMPACT_ATOMS: atom_id res chain seq x y z
N MET A 1 -29.48 21.79 -9.07
CA MET A 1 -28.48 21.96 -7.99
C MET A 1 -27.89 20.59 -7.69
N SER A 2 -26.73 20.28 -8.25
CA SER A 2 -26.05 19.00 -8.02
C SER A 2 -25.27 19.12 -6.72
N ALA A 3 -25.77 18.48 -5.66
CA ALA A 3 -25.02 18.37 -4.42
C ALA A 3 -23.77 17.54 -4.70
N SER A 4 -22.61 18.21 -4.81
CA SER A 4 -21.32 17.56 -4.67
C SER A 4 -21.25 17.06 -3.23
N THR A 5 -21.61 15.80 -3.03
CA THR A 5 -21.30 15.08 -1.80
C THR A 5 -19.78 15.12 -1.68
N ARG A 6 -19.27 16.02 -0.83
CA ARG A 6 -17.92 15.88 -0.26
C ARG A 6 -17.92 14.51 0.40
N ALA A 7 -17.45 13.50 -0.33
CA ALA A 7 -17.19 12.19 0.22
C ALA A 7 -16.39 12.44 1.50
N SER A 8 -16.93 12.06 2.65
CA SER A 8 -16.17 12.03 3.89
C SER A 8 -14.91 11.24 3.56
N ARG A 9 -13.76 11.92 3.51
CA ARG A 9 -12.50 11.27 3.21
C ARG A 9 -12.26 10.30 4.34
N HIS A 10 -12.50 9.01 4.08
CA HIS A 10 -12.29 7.96 5.07
C HIS A 10 -10.87 8.09 5.62
N VAL A 11 -10.76 8.25 6.94
CA VAL A 11 -9.47 8.33 7.61
C VAL A 11 -9.07 6.90 7.94
N TRP A 12 -8.09 6.40 7.18
CA TRP A 12 -7.59 5.04 7.38
C TRP A 12 -7.01 4.85 8.78
N THR A 13 -7.55 3.90 9.52
CA THR A 13 -7.05 3.51 10.84
C THR A 13 -5.73 2.75 10.70
N LYS A 14 -5.03 2.52 11.82
CA LYS A 14 -3.83 1.69 11.82
C LYS A 14 -4.17 0.24 11.45
N GLU A 15 -5.23 -0.28 12.03
CA GLU A 15 -5.73 -1.63 11.80
C GLU A 15 -6.07 -1.88 10.32
N GLU A 16 -6.81 -0.97 9.68
CA GLU A 16 -7.14 -1.09 8.24
C GLU A 16 -5.88 -1.08 7.36
N LYS A 17 -4.88 -0.27 7.70
CA LYS A 17 -3.60 -0.22 6.97
C LYS A 17 -2.82 -1.52 7.14
N ASP A 18 -2.73 -2.01 8.36
CA ASP A 18 -2.00 -3.23 8.69
C ASP A 18 -2.64 -4.44 8.01
N THR A 19 -3.97 -4.57 8.08
CA THR A 19 -4.71 -5.64 7.38
C THR A 19 -4.55 -5.55 5.87
N LEU A 20 -4.59 -4.35 5.27
CA LEU A 20 -4.34 -4.21 3.83
C LEU A 20 -2.94 -4.75 3.45
N VAL A 21 -1.91 -4.38 4.20
CA VAL A 21 -0.54 -4.86 3.95
C VAL A 21 -0.45 -6.37 4.13
N GLU A 22 -1.08 -6.90 5.18
CA GLU A 22 -1.16 -8.34 5.44
C GLU A 22 -1.83 -9.09 4.27
N CYS A 23 -2.99 -8.63 3.79
CA CYS A 23 -3.66 -9.24 2.64
C CYS A 23 -2.79 -9.21 1.38
N LEU A 24 -2.06 -8.13 1.13
CA LEU A 24 -1.14 -8.04 -0.02
C LEU A 24 0.03 -9.02 0.11
N MET A 25 0.59 -9.17 1.32
CA MET A 25 1.67 -10.12 1.60
C MET A 25 1.19 -11.56 1.42
N GLU A 26 0.01 -11.90 1.94
CA GLU A 26 -0.61 -13.21 1.74
C GLU A 26 -0.86 -13.49 0.26
N LEU A 27 -1.32 -12.51 -0.52
CA LEU A 27 -1.47 -12.66 -1.97
C LEU A 27 -0.14 -12.94 -2.67
N VAL A 28 0.96 -12.32 -2.22
CA VAL A 28 2.29 -12.62 -2.77
C VAL A 28 2.75 -14.03 -2.39
N SER A 29 2.37 -14.51 -1.21
CA SER A 29 2.70 -15.87 -0.73
C SER A 29 1.85 -16.96 -1.35
N MET A 30 0.62 -16.65 -1.80
CA MET A 30 -0.25 -17.60 -2.50
C MET A 30 0.22 -17.83 -3.94
N GLU A 31 0.28 -19.09 -4.36
CA GLU A 31 0.54 -19.42 -5.76
C GLU A 31 -0.58 -18.88 -6.67
N GLY A 32 -0.21 -18.42 -7.86
CA GLY A 32 -1.16 -17.98 -8.88
C GLY A 32 -1.57 -16.50 -8.82
N TRP A 33 -1.22 -15.73 -7.80
CA TRP A 33 -1.54 -14.29 -7.75
C TRP A 33 -0.41 -13.39 -8.26
N LYS A 34 0.80 -13.91 -8.34
CA LYS A 34 1.95 -13.24 -8.93
C LYS A 34 2.13 -13.67 -10.40
N SER A 35 2.40 -12.72 -11.28
CA SER A 35 2.85 -12.99 -12.65
C SER A 35 4.37 -13.02 -12.74
N ASP A 36 4.89 -13.61 -13.81
CA ASP A 36 6.33 -13.83 -14.00
C ASP A 36 7.14 -12.53 -14.05
N ASN A 37 6.49 -11.42 -14.45
CA ASN A 37 7.06 -10.07 -14.41
C ASN A 37 7.07 -9.42 -13.02
N GLY A 38 6.76 -10.18 -11.96
CA GLY A 38 6.74 -9.71 -10.58
C GLY A 38 5.52 -8.85 -10.20
N MET A 39 4.55 -8.67 -11.09
CA MET A 39 3.31 -7.94 -10.81
C MET A 39 2.20 -8.85 -10.25
N PHE A 40 1.13 -8.26 -9.74
CA PHE A 40 -0.08 -8.98 -9.43
C PHE A 40 -0.88 -9.31 -10.69
N ARG A 41 -1.51 -10.49 -10.71
CA ARG A 41 -2.44 -10.89 -11.77
C ARG A 41 -3.75 -10.09 -11.73
N PRO A 42 -4.48 -10.00 -12.86
CA PRO A 42 -5.82 -9.41 -12.87
C PRO A 42 -6.72 -10.05 -11.81
N GLY A 43 -7.53 -9.23 -11.13
CA GLY A 43 -8.43 -9.68 -10.06
C GLY A 43 -7.85 -9.57 -8.63
N TYR A 44 -6.54 -9.32 -8.47
CA TYR A 44 -5.92 -9.22 -7.13
C TYR A 44 -6.58 -8.17 -6.23
N LEU A 45 -7.07 -7.08 -6.81
CA LEU A 45 -7.72 -6.00 -6.08
C LEU A 45 -9.06 -6.45 -5.48
N ALA A 46 -9.89 -7.16 -6.26
CA ALA A 46 -11.15 -7.72 -5.79
C ALA A 46 -10.90 -8.78 -4.70
N GLN A 47 -9.85 -9.58 -4.88
CA GLN A 47 -9.41 -10.54 -3.87
C GLN A 47 -8.94 -9.85 -2.58
N SER A 48 -8.17 -8.77 -2.68
CA SER A 48 -7.70 -7.98 -1.54
C SER A 48 -8.89 -7.41 -0.75
N VAL A 49 -9.90 -6.87 -1.45
CA VAL A 49 -11.14 -6.38 -0.84
C VAL A 49 -11.86 -7.50 -0.08
N ARG A 50 -11.96 -8.69 -0.68
CA ARG A 50 -12.61 -9.85 -0.06
C ARG A 50 -11.90 -10.26 1.23
N MET A 51 -10.57 -10.41 1.18
CA MET A 51 -9.76 -10.78 2.35
C MET A 51 -9.84 -9.73 3.46
N MET A 52 -9.85 -8.44 3.11
CA MET A 52 -10.05 -7.37 4.10
C MET A 52 -11.44 -7.44 4.75
N ALA A 53 -12.49 -7.70 3.97
CA ALA A 53 -13.85 -7.83 4.51
C ALA A 53 -14.01 -9.04 5.44
N GLU A 54 -13.31 -10.14 5.14
CA GLU A 54 -13.26 -11.34 5.99
C GLU A 54 -12.49 -11.08 7.30
N LYS A 55 -11.35 -10.38 7.25
CA LYS A 55 -10.51 -10.09 8.42
C LYS A 55 -11.04 -8.95 9.29
N LEU A 56 -11.70 -7.96 8.69
CA LEU A 56 -12.27 -6.80 9.37
C LEU A 56 -13.77 -6.69 9.08
N PRO A 57 -14.59 -7.57 9.69
CA PRO A 57 -16.04 -7.50 9.55
C PRO A 57 -16.55 -6.16 10.09
N GLY A 58 -17.31 -5.43 9.28
CA GLY A 58 -17.81 -4.09 9.61
C GLY A 58 -16.91 -2.94 9.15
N CYS A 59 -15.78 -3.23 8.48
CA CYS A 59 -14.96 -2.20 7.85
C CYS A 59 -15.73 -1.47 6.74
N LEU A 60 -15.87 -0.16 6.87
CA LEU A 60 -16.49 0.70 5.86
C LEU A 60 -15.60 0.87 4.61
N VAL A 61 -14.35 0.40 4.68
CA VAL A 61 -13.33 0.47 3.62
C VAL A 61 -13.36 -0.77 2.74
N CYS A 62 -14.55 -1.17 2.30
CA CYS A 62 -14.71 -2.27 1.35
C CYS A 62 -14.92 -1.78 -0.10
N ALA A 63 -14.78 -0.48 -0.35
CA ALA A 63 -14.85 0.05 -1.70
C ALA A 63 -13.55 -0.18 -2.47
N THR A 64 -13.64 -0.93 -3.56
CA THR A 64 -12.55 -1.25 -4.50
C THR A 64 -11.72 -0.03 -4.89
N THR A 65 -12.36 1.13 -5.09
CA THR A 65 -11.69 2.38 -5.46
C THR A 65 -10.85 2.98 -4.33
N ILE A 66 -11.29 2.87 -3.07
CA ILE A 66 -10.57 3.40 -1.91
C ILE A 66 -9.32 2.54 -1.64
N ILE A 67 -9.47 1.22 -1.72
CA ILE A 67 -8.36 0.27 -1.60
C ILE A 67 -7.34 0.47 -2.74
N ASP A 68 -7.79 0.58 -3.99
CA ASP A 68 -6.90 0.84 -5.14
C ASP A 68 -6.08 2.13 -4.97
N CYS A 69 -6.72 3.22 -4.54
CA CYS A 69 -6.02 4.48 -4.26
C CYS A 69 -4.94 4.29 -3.18
N ARG A 70 -5.22 3.50 -2.14
CA ARG A 70 -4.27 3.23 -1.05
C ARG A 70 -3.09 2.38 -1.53
N ILE A 71 -3.35 1.32 -2.30
CA ILE A 71 -2.31 0.47 -2.89
C ILE A 71 -1.40 1.30 -3.82
N LYS A 72 -1.98 2.14 -4.68
CA LYS A 72 -1.22 3.04 -5.56
C LYS A 72 -0.34 4.01 -4.77
N THR A 73 -0.86 4.55 -3.67
CA THR A 73 -0.09 5.42 -2.77
C THR A 73 1.08 4.66 -2.15
N LEU A 74 0.84 3.47 -1.59
CA LEU A 74 1.90 2.62 -1.04
C LEU A 74 2.97 2.33 -2.10
N LYS A 75 2.58 1.89 -3.30
CA LYS A 75 3.51 1.60 -4.40
C LYS A 75 4.41 2.80 -4.73
N ARG A 76 3.85 4.01 -4.82
CA ARG A 76 4.63 5.24 -5.08
C ARG A 76 5.61 5.55 -3.96
N THR A 77 5.19 5.44 -2.70
CA THR A 77 6.08 5.68 -1.55
C THR A 77 7.21 4.65 -1.49
N PHE A 78 6.91 3.36 -1.68
CA PHE A 78 7.92 2.30 -1.73
C PHE A 78 8.89 2.49 -2.90
N GLN A 79 8.38 2.89 -4.08
CA GLN A 79 9.22 3.18 -5.23
C GLN A 79 10.19 4.34 -4.94
N ALA A 80 9.69 5.44 -4.38
CA ALA A 80 10.54 6.58 -4.01
C ALA A 80 11.61 6.19 -2.97
N ILE A 81 11.24 5.36 -1.97
CA ILE A 81 12.18 4.81 -0.98
C ILE A 81 13.24 3.93 -1.66
N ALA A 82 12.85 3.06 -2.58
CA ALA A 82 13.77 2.19 -3.30
C ALA A 82 14.72 2.98 -4.20
N GLU A 83 14.24 4.04 -4.86
CA GLU A 83 15.04 4.96 -5.67
C GLU A 83 16.05 5.73 -4.82
N MET A 84 15.62 6.31 -3.69
CA MET A 84 16.51 7.00 -2.75
C MET A 84 17.60 6.07 -2.19
N ARG A 85 17.28 4.78 -1.99
CA ARG A 85 18.26 3.77 -1.55
C ARG A 85 19.08 3.17 -2.70
N GLY A 86 18.78 3.57 -3.93
CA GLY A 86 19.43 3.05 -5.12
C GLY A 86 20.81 3.68 -5.35
N PRO A 87 21.62 3.09 -6.24
CA PRO A 87 22.97 3.58 -6.53
C PRO A 87 23.00 4.99 -7.13
N ALA A 88 21.88 5.48 -7.64
CA ALA A 88 21.75 6.82 -8.22
C ALA A 88 21.65 7.95 -7.17
N CYS A 89 21.35 7.61 -5.90
CA CYS A 89 21.19 8.57 -4.81
C CYS A 89 22.17 8.25 -3.68
N SER A 90 23.40 8.75 -3.78
CA SER A 90 24.38 8.64 -2.69
C SER A 90 23.99 9.52 -1.49
N GLY A 91 24.41 9.13 -0.29
CA GLY A 91 24.12 9.86 0.94
C GLY A 91 22.73 9.59 1.53
N PHE A 92 21.94 8.66 0.98
CA PHE A 92 20.67 8.23 1.59
C PHE A 92 20.80 6.81 2.16
N GLY A 93 20.32 6.63 3.38
CA GLY A 93 20.32 5.35 4.10
C GLY A 93 18.96 5.01 4.68
N TRP A 94 18.78 3.76 5.12
CA TRP A 94 17.60 3.32 5.84
C TRP A 94 17.89 3.23 7.34
N ASN A 95 17.04 3.84 8.16
CA ASN A 95 17.07 3.69 9.61
C ASN A 95 16.05 2.63 10.04
N ASP A 96 16.54 1.46 10.43
CA ASP A 96 15.69 0.35 10.86
C ASP A 96 14.96 0.57 12.18
N LYS A 97 15.47 1.46 13.04
CA LYS A 97 14.85 1.75 14.34
C LYS A 97 13.65 2.69 14.16
N GLU A 98 13.86 3.79 13.45
CA GLU A 98 12.84 4.82 13.24
C GLU A 98 11.97 4.56 11.99
N LYS A 99 12.31 3.51 11.21
CA LYS A 99 11.63 3.10 9.98
C LYS A 99 11.52 4.25 8.96
N CYS A 100 12.61 4.98 8.76
CA CYS A 100 12.66 6.15 7.89
C CYS A 100 13.93 6.22 7.01
N ILE A 101 13.89 7.08 6.00
CA ILE A 101 15.07 7.42 5.20
C ILE A 101 15.87 8.50 5.93
N ILE A 102 17.17 8.25 6.07
CA ILE A 102 18.14 9.22 6.59
C ILE A 102 18.97 9.76 5.43
N ALA A 103 19.32 11.04 5.49
CA ALA A 103 20.22 11.67 4.55
C ALA A 103 21.48 12.13 5.28
N GLU A 104 22.64 11.85 4.71
CA GLU A 104 23.91 12.41 5.15
C GLU A 104 23.86 13.92 4.98
N ARG A 105 24.19 14.64 6.07
CA ARG A 105 24.33 16.09 5.99
C ARG A 105 25.68 16.38 5.35
N ILE A 106 25.67 16.91 4.13
CA ILE A 106 26.87 17.49 3.51
C ILE A 106 27.15 18.81 4.26
N ILE A 107 28.32 18.90 4.89
CA ILE A 107 28.82 20.08 5.62
C ILE A 107 29.51 21.03 4.63
#